data_AF-A0A139WKE1-F1
#
_entry.id   AF-A0A139WKE1-F1
#
_cell.length_a   1.000
_cell.length_b   1.000
_cell.length_c   1.000
_cell.angle_alpha   90.00
_cell.angle_beta   90.00
_cell.angle_gamma   90.00
#
_symmetry.space_group_name_H-M   'P 1'
#
loop_
_entity.id
_entity.type
_entity.pdbx_description
1 polymer ?
#
loop_
_entity_poly.entity_id
_entity_poly.type
_entity_poly.pdbx_seq_one_letter_code
_entity_poly.pdbx_strand_id
1 'polypeptide(L)'
;MQITQADVKIKKIASVFGIIQGLAWTLMSLICMIYYSNDHLANLEPKSYHDYIGFFIYQLLLNNNEVVFTKQAFTDGVFFGFMLIYFFLDLAWIAVSVRVWLRHESKSIKAWSLVTLLICVWDFLTVVILGADYDNCLRFAKTSNSKLDFEFYCSTALLTVLVIAAKGFVLWFINLFLAWAMFKVSKEIK
;
A
#
# COMPACT_ATOMS: atom_id res chain seq x y z
N MET A 1 34.23 15.65 6.08
CA MET A 1 33.25 16.62 6.64
C MET A 1 32.64 15.95 7.86
N GLN A 2 32.57 16.61 9.03
CA GLN A 2 32.05 15.98 10.25
C GLN A 2 30.54 15.77 10.13
N ILE A 3 30.07 14.56 10.43
CA ILE A 3 28.64 14.22 10.49
C ILE A 3 28.01 15.09 11.59
N THR A 4 26.96 15.83 11.24
CA THR A 4 26.28 16.68 12.24
C THR A 4 25.40 15.84 13.16
N GLN A 5 25.12 16.32 14.38
CA GLN A 5 24.16 15.65 15.26
C GLN A 5 22.76 15.57 14.63
N ALA A 6 22.42 16.49 13.73
CA ALA A 6 21.18 16.46 12.98
C ALA A 6 21.11 15.25 12.05
N ASP A 7 22.20 14.92 11.34
CA ASP A 7 22.24 13.75 10.43
C ASP A 7 22.06 12.43 11.17
N VAL A 8 22.61 12.32 12.39
CA VAL A 8 22.44 11.12 13.22
C VAL A 8 20.98 10.99 13.68
N LYS A 9 20.32 12.10 14.05
CA LYS A 9 18.90 12.10 14.42
C LYS A 9 18.02 11.73 13.24
N ILE A 10 18.27 12.30 12.06
CA ILE A 10 17.51 12.00 10.83
C ILE A 10 17.62 10.52 10.48
N LYS A 11 18.83 9.94 10.52
CA LYS A 11 19.04 8.50 10.26
C LYS A 11 18.19 7.64 11.20
N LYS A 12 18.24 7.92 12.51
CA LYS A 12 17.48 7.16 13.51
C LYS A 12 15.99 7.24 13.27
N ILE A 13 15.47 8.46 13.07
CA ILE A 13 14.05 8.69 12.77
C ILE A 13 13.66 7.91 11.50
N ALA A 14 14.39 8.09 10.40
CA ALA A 14 14.12 7.41 9.14
C ALA A 14 14.11 5.88 9.28
N SER A 15 15.08 5.30 9.98
CA SER A 15 15.11 3.85 10.21
C SER A 15 13.98 3.33 11.09
N VAL A 16 13.60 4.05 12.15
CA VAL A 16 12.48 3.64 13.03
C VAL A 16 11.17 3.71 12.27
N PHE A 17 10.95 4.81 11.53
CA PHE A 17 9.77 4.95 10.67
C PHE A 17 9.72 3.86 9.61
N GLY A 18 10.84 3.55 8.94
CA GLY A 18 10.91 2.49 7.95
C GLY A 18 10.63 1.10 8.53
N ILE A 19 11.07 0.81 9.75
CA ILE A 19 10.75 -0.47 10.43
C ILE A 19 9.26 -0.54 10.77
N ILE A 20 8.71 0.49 11.41
CA ILE A 20 7.30 0.49 11.86
C ILE A 20 6.36 0.44 10.65
N GLN A 21 6.60 1.29 9.64
CA GLN A 21 5.78 1.30 8.43
C GLN A 21 5.93 0.01 7.65
N GLY A 22 7.16 -0.44 7.38
CA GLY A 22 7.40 -1.68 6.66
C GLY A 22 6.73 -2.88 7.32
N LEU A 23 6.77 -3.00 8.66
CA LEU A 23 6.08 -4.07 9.39
C LEU A 23 4.56 -4.00 9.23
N ALA A 24 3.98 -2.80 9.40
CA ALA A 24 2.54 -2.61 9.25
C ALA A 24 2.05 -3.01 7.85
N TRP A 25 2.79 -2.62 6.80
CA TRP A 25 2.42 -2.89 5.42
C TRP A 25 2.71 -4.34 4.99
N THR A 26 3.77 -4.95 5.51
CA THR A 26 4.03 -6.39 5.33
C THR A 26 2.88 -7.21 5.91
N LEU A 27 2.43 -6.89 7.13
CA LEU A 27 1.31 -7.57 7.79
C LEU A 27 0.01 -7.38 7.01
N MET A 28 -0.26 -6.16 6.54
CA MET A 28 -1.45 -5.87 5.77
C MET A 28 -1.47 -6.63 4.44
N SER A 29 -0.37 -6.63 3.70
CA SER A 29 -0.22 -7.40 2.45
C SER A 29 -0.40 -8.90 2.69
N LEU A 30 0.16 -9.43 3.79
CA LEU A 30 -0.01 -10.82 4.18
C LEU A 30 -1.47 -11.16 4.51
N ILE A 31 -2.17 -10.31 5.26
CA ILE A 31 -3.59 -10.47 5.56
C ILE A 31 -4.38 -10.49 4.25
N CYS A 32 -4.15 -9.55 3.33
CA CYS A 32 -4.82 -9.51 2.02
C CYS A 32 -4.58 -10.81 1.22
N MET A 33 -3.35 -11.34 1.20
CA MET A 33 -3.05 -12.61 0.53
C MET A 33 -3.76 -13.81 1.18
N ILE A 34 -3.83 -13.87 2.52
CA ILE A 34 -4.52 -14.94 3.24
C ILE A 34 -6.03 -14.89 2.98
N TYR A 35 -6.62 -13.69 3.01
CA TYR A 35 -8.02 -13.48 2.67
C TYR A 35 -8.30 -13.89 1.22
N TYR A 36 -7.40 -13.56 0.29
CA TYR A 36 -7.50 -13.99 -1.09
C TYR A 36 -7.45 -15.51 -1.27
N SER A 37 -6.58 -16.21 -0.53
CA SER A 37 -6.47 -17.67 -0.62
C SER A 37 -7.65 -18.46 -0.02
N ASN A 38 -8.50 -17.79 0.77
CA ASN A 38 -9.62 -18.42 1.45
C ASN A 38 -10.93 -18.17 0.70
N ASP A 39 -11.18 -18.94 -0.37
CA ASP A 39 -12.44 -18.93 -1.14
C ASP A 39 -13.69 -19.23 -0.28
N HIS A 40 -13.52 -19.81 0.90
CA HIS A 40 -14.63 -20.14 1.79
C HIS A 40 -15.32 -18.92 2.43
N LEU A 41 -14.71 -17.73 2.39
CA LEU A 41 -15.34 -16.49 2.85
C LEU A 41 -16.45 -15.99 1.92
N ALA A 42 -16.47 -16.42 0.65
CA ALA A 42 -17.51 -16.08 -0.31
C ALA A 42 -18.91 -16.60 0.10
N ASN A 43 -18.95 -17.68 0.89
CA ASN A 43 -20.16 -18.42 1.22
C ASN A 43 -20.70 -18.15 2.64
N LEU A 44 -20.08 -17.23 3.39
CA LEU A 44 -20.51 -16.89 4.73
C LEU A 44 -21.43 -15.66 4.68
N GLU A 45 -22.68 -15.82 5.12
CA GLU A 45 -23.55 -14.67 5.37
C GLU A 45 -22.85 -13.74 6.39
N PRO A 46 -22.68 -12.44 6.06
CA PRO A 46 -21.95 -11.52 6.93
C PRO A 46 -22.70 -11.33 8.25
N LYS A 47 -22.08 -11.74 9.37
CA LYS A 47 -22.65 -11.63 10.72
C LYS A 47 -22.21 -10.36 11.44
N SER A 48 -21.17 -9.71 10.95
CA SER A 48 -20.64 -8.45 11.49
C SER A 48 -20.39 -7.42 10.39
N TYR A 49 -20.29 -6.14 10.77
CA TYR A 49 -19.91 -5.07 9.85
C TYR A 49 -18.55 -5.31 9.18
N HIS A 50 -17.64 -6.00 9.87
CA HIS A 50 -16.34 -6.36 9.31
C HIS A 50 -16.47 -7.43 8.22
N ASP A 51 -17.30 -8.45 8.45
CA ASP A 51 -17.62 -9.47 7.44
C ASP A 51 -18.36 -8.85 6.25
N TYR A 52 -19.20 -7.84 6.50
CA TYR A 52 -19.91 -7.10 5.46
C TYR A 52 -18.95 -6.36 4.54
N ILE A 53 -18.02 -5.58 5.10
CA ILE A 53 -16.98 -4.91 4.31
C ILE A 53 -16.11 -5.94 3.58
N GLY A 54 -15.70 -7.01 4.25
CA GLY A 54 -14.88 -8.07 3.66
C GLY A 54 -15.57 -8.77 2.49
N PHE A 55 -16.87 -9.05 2.62
CA PHE A 55 -17.71 -9.62 1.56
C PHE A 55 -17.78 -8.69 0.35
N PHE A 56 -18.03 -7.39 0.54
CA PHE A 56 -18.07 -6.44 -0.57
C PHE A 56 -16.71 -6.23 -1.23
N ILE A 57 -15.63 -6.18 -0.46
CA ILE A 57 -14.26 -6.16 -1.01
C ILE A 57 -14.03 -7.42 -1.84
N TYR A 58 -14.40 -8.59 -1.34
CA TYR A 58 -14.25 -9.84 -2.07
C TYR A 58 -15.10 -9.86 -3.35
N GLN A 59 -16.38 -9.48 -3.30
CA GLN A 59 -17.25 -9.46 -4.47
C GLN A 59 -16.82 -8.45 -5.53
N LEU A 60 -16.39 -7.24 -5.13
CA LEU A 60 -16.00 -6.19 -6.07
C LEU A 60 -14.58 -6.34 -6.62
N LEU A 61 -13.64 -6.92 -5.85
CA LEU A 61 -12.22 -6.94 -6.21
C LEU A 61 -11.65 -8.35 -6.45
N LEU A 62 -12.30 -9.41 -5.96
CA LEU A 62 -11.73 -10.77 -5.92
C LEU A 62 -12.63 -11.85 -6.56
N ASN A 63 -13.91 -11.60 -6.81
CA ASN A 63 -14.85 -12.54 -7.42
C ASN A 63 -15.47 -11.93 -8.69
N ASN A 64 -14.68 -11.91 -9.76
CA ASN A 64 -15.02 -11.24 -11.03
C ASN A 64 -16.07 -12.00 -11.88
N ASN A 65 -16.88 -12.86 -11.27
CA ASN A 65 -17.89 -13.67 -11.96
C ASN A 65 -19.17 -12.87 -12.30
N GLU A 66 -19.35 -11.67 -11.73
CA GLU A 66 -20.40 -10.76 -12.18
C GLU A 66 -19.92 -9.91 -13.37
N VAL A 67 -20.56 -10.11 -14.52
CA VAL A 67 -20.33 -9.49 -15.85
C VAL A 67 -20.15 -7.96 -15.82
N VAL A 68 -20.62 -7.32 -14.75
CA VAL A 68 -20.66 -5.88 -14.51
C VAL A 68 -19.26 -5.24 -14.41
N PHE A 69 -18.24 -5.94 -13.91
CA PHE A 69 -16.92 -5.36 -13.60
C PHE A 69 -15.77 -5.77 -14.53
N THR A 70 -16.07 -6.34 -15.69
CA THR A 70 -15.12 -6.83 -16.71
C THR A 70 -14.11 -5.80 -17.26
N LYS A 71 -14.19 -4.52 -16.86
CA LYS A 71 -13.27 -3.44 -17.27
C LYS A 71 -12.41 -2.86 -16.13
N GLN A 72 -12.41 -3.45 -14.94
CA GLN A 72 -11.52 -3.00 -13.87
C GLN A 72 -10.07 -3.41 -14.13
N ALA A 73 -9.14 -2.54 -13.77
CA ALA A 73 -7.70 -2.78 -13.89
C ALA A 73 -7.19 -3.73 -12.81
N PHE A 74 -7.73 -3.65 -11.58
CA PHE A 74 -7.54 -4.64 -10.54
C PHE A 74 -8.46 -5.85 -10.75
N THR A 75 -8.04 -6.77 -11.59
CA THR A 75 -8.59 -8.14 -11.57
C THR A 75 -7.96 -8.95 -10.43
N ASP A 76 -8.61 -10.04 -10.04
CA ASP A 76 -8.20 -10.92 -8.93
C ASP A 76 -6.69 -11.28 -8.97
N GLY A 77 -6.19 -11.69 -10.14
CA GLY A 77 -4.78 -12.03 -10.33
C GLY A 77 -3.84 -10.83 -10.31
N VAL A 78 -4.30 -9.65 -10.79
CA VAL A 78 -3.53 -8.41 -10.73
C VAL A 78 -3.43 -7.93 -9.28
N PHE A 79 -4.52 -7.97 -8.52
CA PHE A 79 -4.52 -7.63 -7.11
C PHE A 79 -3.53 -8.48 -6.30
N PHE A 80 -3.59 -9.80 -6.49
CA PHE A 80 -2.66 -10.71 -5.82
C PHE A 80 -1.20 -10.44 -6.21
N GLY A 81 -0.93 -10.19 -7.51
CA GLY A 81 0.40 -9.80 -7.99
C GLY A 81 0.90 -8.50 -7.36
N PHE A 82 0.04 -7.49 -7.23
CA PHE A 82 0.36 -6.23 -6.56
C PHE A 82 0.71 -6.43 -5.08
N MET A 83 -0.08 -7.22 -4.35
CA MET A 83 0.15 -7.51 -2.94
C MET A 83 1.45 -8.29 -2.71
N LEU A 84 1.80 -9.21 -3.61
CA LEU A 84 3.09 -9.91 -3.58
C LEU A 84 4.27 -8.93 -3.75
N ILE A 85 4.20 -8.03 -4.73
CA ILE A 85 5.26 -7.04 -4.96
C ILE A 85 5.41 -6.13 -3.75
N TYR A 86 4.29 -5.65 -3.18
CA TYR A 86 4.28 -4.87 -1.93
C TYR A 86 4.97 -5.62 -0.80
N PHE A 87 4.59 -6.87 -0.56
CA PHE A 87 5.15 -7.70 0.50
C PHE A 87 6.69 -7.80 0.40
N PHE A 88 7.23 -8.06 -0.79
CA PHE A 88 8.68 -8.15 -0.97
C PHE A 88 9.39 -6.79 -0.85
N LEU A 89 8.78 -5.72 -1.36
CA LEU A 89 9.33 -4.37 -1.21
C LEU A 89 9.37 -3.94 0.26
N ASP A 90 8.32 -4.22 1.03
CA ASP A 90 8.26 -3.90 2.45
C ASP A 90 9.27 -4.71 3.27
N LEU A 91 9.44 -6.00 2.98
CA LEU A 91 10.50 -6.81 3.60
C LEU A 91 11.89 -6.26 3.29
N ALA A 92 12.15 -5.88 2.03
CA ALA A 92 13.40 -5.24 1.65
C ALA A 92 13.59 -3.92 2.40
N TRP A 93 12.54 -3.13 2.56
CA TRP A 93 12.58 -1.85 3.28
C TRP A 93 12.84 -2.03 4.76
N ILE A 94 12.22 -3.01 5.42
CA ILE A 94 12.52 -3.37 6.81
C ILE A 94 13.99 -3.78 6.93
N ALA A 95 14.45 -4.71 6.07
CA ALA A 95 15.81 -5.23 6.13
C ALA A 95 16.85 -4.11 6.00
N VAL A 96 16.63 -3.18 5.07
CA VAL A 96 17.51 -2.03 4.88
C VAL A 96 17.38 -1.02 6.03
N SER A 97 16.18 -0.82 6.60
CA SER A 97 15.97 0.05 7.76
C SER A 97 16.69 -0.46 9.00
N VAL A 98 16.63 -1.77 9.27
CA VAL A 98 17.40 -2.43 10.33
C VAL A 98 18.90 -2.29 10.08
N ARG A 99 19.36 -2.45 8.83
CA ARG A 99 20.78 -2.24 8.49
C ARG A 99 21.22 -0.80 8.76
N VAL A 100 20.42 0.21 8.41
CA VAL A 100 20.73 1.63 8.71
C VAL A 100 20.78 1.90 10.22
N TRP A 101 19.90 1.25 10.99
CA TRP A 101 19.88 1.35 12.46
C TRP A 101 21.16 0.77 13.08
N LEU A 102 21.61 -0.39 12.62
CA LEU A 102 22.77 -1.11 13.18
C LEU A 102 24.11 -0.63 12.63
N ARG A 103 24.19 -0.34 11.32
CA ARG A 103 25.41 -0.03 10.59
C ARG A 103 25.18 1.28 9.84
N HIS A 104 25.64 2.38 10.43
CA HIS A 104 25.52 3.75 9.90
C HIS A 104 26.38 4.03 8.65
N GLU A 105 26.51 3.04 7.78
CA GLU A 105 27.32 3.06 6.56
C GLU A 105 26.61 3.81 5.42
N SER A 106 27.37 4.53 4.60
CA SER A 106 26.84 5.27 3.45
C SER A 106 26.13 4.38 2.44
N LYS A 107 26.57 3.13 2.25
CA LYS A 107 25.94 2.14 1.37
C LYS A 107 24.53 1.77 1.84
N SER A 108 24.35 1.52 3.14
CA SER A 108 23.05 1.20 3.73
C SER A 108 22.07 2.36 3.60
N ILE A 109 22.55 3.59 3.81
CA ILE A 109 21.73 4.81 3.70
C ILE A 109 21.29 5.04 2.23
N LYS A 110 22.17 4.81 1.25
CA LYS A 110 21.81 4.87 -0.17
C LYS A 110 20.79 3.82 -0.57
N ALA A 111 21.01 2.57 -0.13
CA ALA A 111 20.06 1.49 -0.36
C ALA A 111 18.68 1.82 0.25
N TRP A 112 18.67 2.42 1.45
CA TRP A 112 17.42 2.81 2.12
C TRP A 112 16.65 3.83 1.29
N SER A 113 17.32 4.91 0.89
CA SER A 113 16.73 5.94 0.04
C SER A 113 16.20 5.39 -1.28
N LEU A 114 16.94 4.48 -1.92
CA LEU A 114 16.52 3.86 -3.18
C LEU A 114 15.27 2.99 -3.00
N VAL A 115 15.24 2.12 -1.97
CA VAL A 115 14.09 1.26 -1.70
C VAL A 115 12.87 2.10 -1.34
N THR A 116 13.03 3.12 -0.50
CA THR A 116 11.93 4.04 -0.16
C THR A 116 11.41 4.78 -1.40
N LEU A 117 12.29 5.19 -2.32
CA LEU A 117 11.86 5.82 -3.57
C LEU A 117 11.06 4.85 -4.45
N LEU A 118 11.49 3.59 -4.55
CA LEU A 118 10.75 2.56 -5.28
C LEU A 118 9.34 2.33 -4.69
N ILE A 119 9.24 2.26 -3.36
CA ILE A 119 7.96 2.17 -2.66
C ILE A 119 7.10 3.40 -2.96
N CYS A 120 7.66 4.60 -2.90
CA CYS A 120 6.93 5.82 -3.22
C CYS A 120 6.39 5.83 -4.66
N VAL A 121 7.15 5.31 -5.63
CA VAL A 121 6.67 5.18 -7.02
C VAL A 121 5.54 4.14 -7.09
N TRP A 122 5.71 3.02 -6.39
CA TRP A 122 4.72 1.94 -6.36
C TRP A 122 3.40 2.35 -5.69
N ASP A 123 3.46 3.10 -4.59
CA ASP A 123 2.31 3.72 -3.93
C ASP A 123 1.55 4.65 -4.87
N PHE A 124 2.28 5.51 -5.59
CA PHE A 124 1.68 6.43 -6.54
C PHE A 124 0.94 5.69 -7.67
N LEU A 125 1.56 4.65 -8.25
CA LEU A 125 0.92 3.82 -9.26
C LEU A 125 -0.35 3.14 -8.73
N THR A 126 -0.27 2.57 -7.53
CA THR A 126 -1.40 1.88 -6.89
C THR A 126 -2.58 2.82 -6.65
N VAL A 127 -2.32 4.05 -6.15
CA VAL A 127 -3.35 5.07 -5.95
C VAL A 127 -3.98 5.51 -7.27
N VAL A 128 -3.19 5.70 -8.33
CA VAL A 128 -3.72 6.09 -9.65
C VAL A 128 -4.62 5.00 -10.23
N ILE A 129 -4.21 3.73 -10.16
CA ILE A 129 -4.99 2.60 -10.66
C ILE A 129 -6.28 2.43 -9.86
N LEU A 130 -6.19 2.40 -8.52
CA LEU A 130 -7.38 2.33 -7.65
C LEU A 130 -8.33 3.51 -7.86
N GLY A 131 -7.79 4.71 -8.10
CA GLY A 131 -8.58 5.90 -8.40
C GLY A 131 -9.34 5.78 -9.73
N ALA A 132 -8.72 5.18 -10.75
CA ALA A 132 -9.38 4.91 -12.03
C ALA A 132 -10.49 3.86 -11.88
N ASP A 133 -10.24 2.78 -11.13
CA ASP A 133 -11.25 1.74 -10.85
C ASP A 133 -12.42 2.29 -10.01
N TYR A 134 -12.15 3.21 -9.07
CA TYR A 134 -13.17 3.92 -8.32
C TYR A 134 -14.07 4.79 -9.22
N ASP A 135 -13.50 5.58 -10.13
CA ASP A 135 -14.28 6.40 -11.07
C ASP A 135 -15.15 5.53 -11.99
N ASN A 136 -14.61 4.41 -12.46
CA ASN A 136 -15.35 3.43 -13.26
C ASN A 136 -16.53 2.82 -12.48
N CYS A 137 -16.32 2.45 -11.21
CA CYS A 137 -17.37 1.93 -10.32
C CYS A 137 -18.49 2.97 -10.13
N LEU A 138 -18.11 4.23 -9.86
CA LEU A 138 -19.07 5.32 -9.64
C LEU A 138 -19.90 5.63 -10.89
N ARG A 139 -19.29 5.61 -12.08
CA ARG A 139 -20.02 5.78 -13.35
C ARG A 139 -21.02 4.67 -13.61
N PHE A 140 -20.65 3.43 -13.27
CA PHE A 140 -21.55 2.30 -13.37
C PHE A 140 -22.72 2.44 -12.38
N ALA A 141 -22.45 2.80 -11.12
CA ALA A 141 -23.45 3.03 -10.08
C ALA A 141 -24.52 4.05 -10.53
N LYS A 142 -24.10 5.13 -11.19
CA LYS A 142 -24.99 6.18 -11.71
C LYS A 142 -25.87 5.73 -12.88
N THR A 143 -25.48 4.66 -13.58
CA THR A 143 -26.20 4.14 -14.76
C THR A 143 -27.17 3.02 -14.38
N SER A 144 -26.96 2.35 -13.25
CA SER A 144 -27.86 1.30 -12.74
C SER A 144 -29.13 1.87 -12.09
N ASN A 145 -30.24 1.13 -12.16
CA ASN A 145 -31.53 1.53 -11.56
C ASN A 145 -31.53 1.48 -10.01
N SER A 146 -30.52 0.87 -9.39
CA SER A 146 -30.31 0.78 -7.93
C SER A 146 -29.20 1.75 -7.45
N LYS A 147 -29.35 3.04 -7.77
CA LYS A 147 -28.31 4.08 -7.55
C LYS A 147 -27.75 4.16 -6.14
N LEU A 148 -28.61 4.10 -5.12
CA LEU A 148 -28.23 4.45 -3.75
C LEU A 148 -27.41 3.36 -3.06
N ASP A 149 -27.81 2.09 -3.23
CA ASP A 149 -27.12 0.97 -2.60
C ASP A 149 -25.76 0.71 -3.28
N PHE A 150 -25.70 0.83 -4.61
CA PHE A 150 -24.48 0.56 -5.37
C PHE A 150 -23.40 1.65 -5.21
N GLU A 151 -23.78 2.93 -5.13
CA GLU A 151 -22.82 4.00 -4.78
C GLU A 151 -22.27 3.80 -3.36
N PHE A 152 -23.10 3.33 -2.42
CA PHE A 152 -22.67 3.00 -1.07
C PHE A 152 -21.68 1.82 -1.06
N TYR A 153 -21.88 0.79 -1.89
CA TYR A 153 -20.94 -0.33 -2.03
C TYR A 153 -19.61 0.06 -2.68
N CYS A 154 -19.66 0.78 -3.81
CA CYS A 154 -18.46 1.32 -4.45
C CYS A 154 -17.68 2.21 -3.47
N SER A 155 -18.36 3.11 -2.74
CA SER A 155 -17.70 3.93 -1.72
C SER A 155 -17.15 3.08 -0.59
N THR A 156 -17.91 2.16 -0.01
CA THR A 156 -17.42 1.48 1.21
C THR A 156 -16.29 0.50 0.92
N ALA A 157 -16.31 -0.22 -0.19
CA ALA A 157 -15.26 -1.16 -0.56
C ALA A 157 -14.03 -0.46 -1.16
N LEU A 158 -14.24 0.31 -2.25
CA LEU A 158 -13.13 0.94 -2.95
C LEU A 158 -12.61 2.17 -2.20
N LEU A 159 -13.43 2.98 -1.53
CA LEU A 159 -12.89 4.10 -0.73
C LEU A 159 -12.12 3.58 0.48
N THR A 160 -12.49 2.46 1.09
CA THR A 160 -11.70 1.91 2.21
C THR A 160 -10.35 1.39 1.73
N VAL A 161 -10.31 0.65 0.63
CA VAL A 161 -9.05 0.19 0.00
C VAL A 161 -8.25 1.38 -0.52
N LEU A 162 -8.91 2.37 -1.12
CA LEU A 162 -8.31 3.62 -1.58
C LEU A 162 -7.81 4.46 -0.40
N VAL A 163 -8.47 4.50 0.75
CA VAL A 163 -8.01 5.22 1.95
C VAL A 163 -6.86 4.49 2.61
N ILE A 164 -6.82 3.16 2.56
CA ILE A 164 -5.66 2.36 2.98
C ILE A 164 -4.48 2.64 2.03
N ALA A 165 -4.70 2.63 0.73
CA ALA A 165 -3.70 2.98 -0.28
C ALA A 165 -3.30 4.47 -0.24
N ALA A 166 -4.24 5.38 0.05
CA ALA A 166 -4.05 6.83 0.12
C ALA A 166 -3.54 7.31 1.48
N LYS A 167 -3.59 6.49 2.54
CA LYS A 167 -2.72 6.68 3.71
C LYS A 167 -1.24 6.56 3.31
N GLY A 168 -0.96 5.75 2.29
CA GLY A 168 0.27 5.81 1.52
C GLY A 168 0.55 7.20 0.96
N PHE A 169 -0.44 7.97 0.49
CA PHE A 169 -0.25 9.32 -0.08
C PHE A 169 0.18 10.39 0.94
N VAL A 170 -0.33 10.39 2.18
CA VAL A 170 0.17 11.30 3.23
C VAL A 170 1.57 10.88 3.67
N LEU A 171 1.79 9.59 3.85
CA LEU A 171 3.10 9.03 4.17
C LEU A 171 4.08 9.14 2.99
N TRP A 172 3.59 9.29 1.76
CA TRP A 172 4.39 9.42 0.55
C TRP A 172 5.21 10.69 0.56
N PHE A 173 4.61 11.83 0.92
CA PHE A 173 5.34 13.08 1.09
C PHE A 173 6.41 12.96 2.18
N ILE A 174 6.09 12.29 3.30
CA ILE A 174 7.04 12.06 4.40
C ILE A 174 8.18 11.15 3.93
N ASN A 175 7.87 10.06 3.24
CA ASN A 175 8.84 9.07 2.75
C ASN A 175 9.74 9.68 1.66
N LEU A 176 9.19 10.50 0.76
CA LEU A 176 9.94 11.20 -0.28
C LEU A 176 10.88 12.25 0.33
N PHE A 177 10.40 13.01 1.32
CA PHE A 177 11.24 13.94 2.08
C PHE A 177 12.37 13.22 2.83
N LEU A 178 12.07 12.14 3.55
CA LEU A 178 13.07 11.35 4.27
C LEU A 178 14.06 10.69 3.31
N ALA A 179 13.61 10.17 2.16
CA ALA A 179 14.48 9.59 1.14
C ALA A 179 15.45 10.63 0.58
N TRP A 180 14.97 11.84 0.28
CA TRP A 180 15.81 12.96 -0.16
C TRP A 180 16.83 13.38 0.91
N ALA A 181 16.39 13.54 2.16
CA ALA A 181 17.25 13.89 3.29
C ALA A 181 18.34 12.83 3.51
N MET A 182 17.98 11.56 3.52
CA MET A 182 18.91 10.42 3.64
C MET A 182 19.89 10.37 2.47
N PHE A 183 19.44 10.65 1.25
CA PHE A 183 20.32 10.71 0.09
C PHE A 183 21.37 11.82 0.22
N LYS A 184 20.97 13.01 0.69
CA LYS A 184 21.89 14.11 0.97
C LYS A 184 22.92 13.72 2.03
N VAL A 185 22.46 13.17 3.16
CA VAL A 185 23.32 12.66 4.24
C VAL A 185 24.31 11.61 3.71
N SER A 186 23.88 10.75 2.79
CA SER A 186 24.75 9.72 2.21
C SER A 186 25.91 10.27 1.36
N LYS A 187 25.75 11.47 0.76
CA LYS A 187 26.79 12.13 -0.02
C LYS A 187 27.86 12.77 0.86
N GLU A 188 27.50 13.16 2.08
CA GLU A 188 28.37 13.82 3.04
C GLU A 188 29.26 12.83 3.81
N ILE A 189 28.83 11.57 3.95
CA ILE A 189 29.56 10.46 4.61
C ILE A 189 30.51 9.77 3.61
N LYS A 190 31.26 10.53 2.80
CA LYS A 190 32.30 9.95 1.93
C LYS A 190 33.50 9.48 2.73
#